data_AF-A0A2H6NK88-F1
#
_entry.id   AF-A0A2H6NK88-F1
#
_cell.length_a   1.000
_cell.length_b   1.000
_cell.length_c   1.000
_cell.angle_alpha   90.00
_cell.angle_beta   90.00
_cell.angle_gamma   90.00
#
_symmetry.space_group_name_H-M   'P 1'
#
loop_
_entity.id
_entity.type
_entity.pdbx_description
1 polymer ?
#
loop_
_entity_poly.entity_id
_entity_poly.type
_entity_poly.pdbx_seq_one_letter_code
_entity_poly.pdbx_strand_id
1 'polypeptide(L)'
;FAYIQNRYSKEHMKKMMKDLEGLHRAEQSLHDLQERLQKAQEEHRSVEVEKVSLEKRLQDEISIAKQEAHRLRELREGTENELSRQKYAEQELEQVRMALRNAEKELESHSSWAAPGALQKWLQLTHEVEVQYYNVKKQNAEKQLLLAKEGAEKIKKKRNTLFGTFHVAHSSSLDDVDHKILTAKQALSEVTAALRERLHRWQQIELLCDFQIVVNPGIPTL
;
A
#
# COMPACT_ATOMS: atom_id res chain seq x y z
N PHE A 1 16.17 115.40 -78.85
CA PHE A 1 15.55 114.08 -79.08
C PHE A 1 16.43 112.92 -78.60
N ALA A 2 17.69 112.79 -79.02
CA ALA A 2 18.57 111.66 -78.62
C ALA A 2 18.82 111.51 -77.09
N TYR A 3 18.88 112.60 -76.32
CA TYR A 3 19.11 112.56 -74.87
C TYR A 3 17.93 111.99 -74.06
N ILE A 4 16.70 112.35 -74.47
CA ILE A 4 15.46 111.86 -73.83
C ILE A 4 15.28 110.36 -74.13
N GLN A 5 15.57 109.94 -75.36
CA GLN A 5 15.47 108.53 -75.78
C GLN A 5 16.51 107.64 -75.07
N ASN A 6 17.73 108.14 -74.84
CA ASN A 6 18.78 107.42 -74.09
C ASN A 6 18.43 107.27 -72.59
N ARG A 7 17.86 108.32 -71.97
CA ARG A 7 17.42 108.25 -70.57
C ARG A 7 16.27 107.25 -70.39
N TYR A 8 15.28 107.27 -71.28
CA TYR A 8 14.17 106.33 -71.27
C TYR A 8 14.64 104.88 -71.50
N SER A 9 15.60 104.67 -72.41
CA SER A 9 16.23 103.37 -72.66
C SER A 9 16.99 102.84 -71.43
N LYS A 10 17.73 103.69 -70.70
CA LYS A 10 18.41 103.31 -69.45
C LYS A 10 17.45 102.95 -68.32
N GLU A 11 16.38 103.73 -68.12
CA GLU A 11 15.36 103.40 -67.12
C GLU A 11 14.60 102.13 -67.50
N HIS A 12 14.29 101.94 -68.78
CA HIS A 12 13.66 100.73 -69.30
C HIS A 12 14.55 99.50 -69.12
N MET A 13 15.85 99.59 -69.43
CA MET A 13 16.82 98.51 -69.17
C MET A 13 16.93 98.20 -67.68
N LYS A 14 16.97 99.22 -66.81
CA LYS A 14 17.04 99.01 -65.36
C LYS A 14 15.80 98.31 -64.81
N LYS A 15 14.61 98.66 -65.32
CA LYS A 15 13.36 97.98 -64.99
C LYS A 15 13.35 96.54 -65.52
N MET A 16 13.74 96.33 -66.78
CA MET A 16 13.83 95.01 -67.39
C MET A 16 14.84 94.09 -66.69
N MET A 17 16.00 94.60 -66.26
CA MET A 17 16.97 93.83 -65.47
C MET A 17 16.40 93.45 -64.10
N LYS A 18 15.70 94.38 -63.43
CA LYS A 18 15.02 94.09 -62.15
C LYS A 18 13.90 93.05 -62.32
N ASP A 19 13.14 93.14 -63.41
CA ASP A 19 12.06 92.21 -63.71
C ASP A 19 12.63 90.83 -64.10
N LEU A 20 13.73 90.75 -64.85
CA LEU A 20 14.47 89.51 -65.14
C LEU A 20 15.06 88.87 -63.88
N GLU A 21 15.63 89.67 -62.96
CA GLU A 21 16.08 89.17 -61.65
C GLU A 21 14.92 88.69 -60.77
N GLY A 22 13.74 89.30 -60.90
CA GLY A 22 12.52 88.84 -60.26
C GLY A 22 12.01 87.52 -60.84
N LEU A 23 12.04 87.39 -62.17
CA LEU A 23 11.67 86.18 -62.88
C LEU A 23 12.63 85.03 -62.54
N HIS A 24 13.94 85.29 -62.54
CA HIS A 24 14.96 84.30 -62.20
C HIS A 24 14.83 83.81 -60.76
N ARG A 25 14.50 84.70 -59.81
CA ARG A 25 14.19 84.32 -58.42
C ARG A 25 12.91 83.49 -58.31
N ALA A 26 11.88 83.81 -59.09
CA ALA A 26 10.65 83.03 -59.13
C ALA A 26 10.89 81.64 -59.73
N GLU A 27 11.70 81.52 -60.77
CA GLU A 27 12.12 80.25 -61.37
C GLU A 27 12.92 79.39 -60.38
N GLN A 28 13.89 79.98 -59.67
CA GLN A 28 14.62 79.28 -58.60
C GLN A 28 13.68 78.81 -57.47
N SER A 29 12.75 79.68 -57.05
CA SER A 29 11.79 79.33 -55.99
C SER A 29 10.84 78.21 -56.42
N LEU A 30 10.43 78.20 -57.69
CA LEU A 30 9.61 77.12 -58.26
C LEU A 30 10.39 75.81 -58.27
N HIS A 31 11.67 75.85 -58.67
CA HIS A 31 12.54 74.68 -58.69
C HIS A 31 12.74 74.08 -57.29
N ASP A 32 13.07 74.92 -56.30
CA ASP A 32 13.21 74.50 -54.90
C ASP A 32 11.92 73.89 -54.35
N LEU A 33 10.77 74.47 -54.69
CA LEU A 33 9.47 73.95 -54.26
C LEU A 33 9.16 72.60 -54.91
N GLN A 34 9.48 72.42 -56.19
CA GLN A 34 9.34 71.15 -56.91
C GLN A 34 10.23 70.07 -56.30
N GLU A 35 11.48 70.39 -55.98
CA GLU A 35 12.40 69.44 -55.34
C GLU A 35 11.91 69.02 -53.94
N ARG A 36 11.42 69.97 -53.14
CA ARG A 36 10.84 69.68 -51.82
C ARG A 36 9.56 68.85 -51.91
N LEU A 37 8.70 69.14 -52.88
CA LEU A 37 7.47 68.36 -53.10
C LEU A 37 7.80 66.91 -53.47
N GLN A 38 8.78 66.71 -54.35
CA GLN A 38 9.22 65.38 -54.75
C GLN A 38 9.79 64.60 -53.56
N LYS A 39 10.67 65.21 -52.77
CA LYS A 39 11.20 64.58 -51.54
C LYS A 39 10.09 64.22 -50.55
N ALA A 40 9.14 65.12 -50.31
CA ALA A 40 8.02 64.85 -49.43
C ALA A 40 7.12 63.72 -49.94
N GLN A 41 6.92 63.60 -51.26
CA GLN A 41 6.16 62.50 -51.86
C GLN A 41 6.89 61.16 -51.73
N GLU A 42 8.21 61.13 -51.92
CA GLU A 42 9.02 59.92 -51.75
C GLU A 42 9.05 59.46 -50.28
N GLU A 43 9.24 60.38 -49.34
CA GLU A 43 9.18 60.12 -47.90
C GLU A 43 7.79 59.62 -47.49
N HIS A 44 6.72 60.28 -47.92
CA HIS A 44 5.36 59.84 -47.62
C HIS A 44 5.09 58.42 -48.13
N ARG A 45 5.54 58.10 -49.34
CA ARG A 45 5.39 56.75 -49.89
C ARG A 45 6.19 55.72 -49.09
N SER A 46 7.40 56.05 -48.63
CA SER A 46 8.20 55.18 -47.78
C SER A 46 7.51 54.90 -46.44
N VAL A 47 7.00 55.95 -45.79
CA VAL A 47 6.30 55.85 -44.49
C VAL A 47 5.04 55.02 -44.61
N GLU A 48 4.24 55.18 -45.67
CA GLU A 48 3.03 54.36 -45.87
C GLU A 48 3.36 52.87 -46.04
N VAL A 49 4.43 52.53 -46.76
CA VAL A 49 4.86 51.13 -46.90
C VAL A 49 5.32 50.56 -45.55
N GLU A 50 6.10 51.32 -44.79
CA GLU A 50 6.55 50.90 -43.46
C GLU A 50 5.39 50.73 -42.48
N LYS A 51 4.43 51.67 -42.50
CA LYS A 51 3.22 51.60 -41.68
C LYS A 51 2.41 50.34 -41.97
N VAL A 52 2.12 50.03 -43.23
CA VAL A 52 1.38 48.81 -43.59
C VAL A 52 2.14 47.55 -43.18
N SER A 53 3.46 47.54 -43.32
CA SER A 53 4.31 46.43 -42.87
C SER A 53 4.25 46.24 -41.35
N LEU A 54 4.33 47.33 -40.60
CA LEU A 54 4.22 47.33 -39.13
C LEU A 54 2.83 46.92 -38.67
N GLU A 55 1.76 47.43 -39.27
CA GLU A 55 0.39 47.05 -38.97
C GLU A 55 0.17 45.55 -39.19
N LYS A 56 0.68 45.00 -40.30
CA LYS A 56 0.62 43.56 -40.56
C LYS A 56 1.37 42.74 -39.50
N ARG A 57 2.59 43.14 -39.15
CA ARG A 57 3.38 42.47 -38.11
C ARG A 57 2.68 42.50 -36.76
N LEU A 58 2.14 43.65 -36.36
CA LEU A 58 1.37 43.79 -35.12
C LEU A 58 0.13 42.89 -35.13
N GLN A 59 -0.56 42.81 -36.27
CA GLN A 59 -1.74 41.97 -36.41
C GLN A 59 -1.37 40.47 -36.31
N ASP A 60 -0.25 40.07 -36.89
CA ASP A 60 0.28 38.71 -36.79
C ASP A 60 0.68 38.38 -35.32
N GLU A 61 1.39 39.28 -34.65
CA GLU A 61 1.78 39.14 -33.23
C GLU A 61 0.55 39.05 -32.32
N ILE A 62 -0.47 39.88 -32.54
CA ILE A 62 -1.74 39.81 -31.81
C ILE A 62 -2.44 38.48 -32.06
N SER A 63 -2.43 37.96 -33.29
CA SER A 63 -3.03 36.68 -33.63
C SER A 63 -2.34 35.53 -32.88
N ILE A 64 -1.01 35.51 -32.88
CA ILE A 64 -0.20 34.53 -32.15
C ILE A 64 -0.47 34.61 -30.65
N ALA A 65 -0.48 35.81 -30.07
CA ALA A 65 -0.75 36.02 -28.65
C ALA A 65 -2.16 35.54 -28.25
N LYS A 66 -3.17 35.76 -29.10
CA LYS A 66 -4.53 35.27 -28.87
C LYS A 66 -4.61 33.74 -28.92
N GLN A 67 -3.92 33.11 -29.88
CA GLN A 67 -3.90 31.67 -29.99
C GLN A 67 -3.22 31.03 -28.78
N GLU A 68 -2.10 31.59 -28.31
CA GLU A 68 -1.41 31.09 -27.12
C GLU A 68 -2.23 31.31 -25.84
N ALA A 69 -2.91 32.46 -25.71
CA ALA A 69 -3.81 32.72 -24.59
C ALA A 69 -5.00 31.72 -24.56
N HIS A 70 -5.52 31.32 -25.72
CA HIS A 70 -6.55 30.28 -25.81
C HIS A 70 -6.01 28.92 -25.36
N ARG A 71 -4.85 28.51 -25.88
CA ARG A 71 -4.21 27.24 -25.52
C ARG A 71 -3.93 27.15 -24.00
N LEU A 72 -3.43 28.23 -23.41
CA LEU A 72 -3.15 28.30 -21.97
C LEU A 72 -4.43 28.20 -21.13
N ARG A 73 -5.56 28.73 -21.61
CA ARG A 73 -6.86 28.61 -20.95
C ARG A 73 -7.32 27.15 -20.93
N GLU A 74 -7.29 26.47 -22.09
CA GLU A 74 -7.68 25.06 -22.19
C GLU A 74 -6.83 24.16 -21.28
N LEU A 75 -5.51 24.42 -21.21
CA LEU A 75 -4.60 23.66 -20.34
C LEU A 75 -4.93 23.86 -18.85
N ARG A 76 -5.29 25.09 -18.44
CA ARG A 76 -5.70 25.38 -17.06
C ARG A 76 -7.01 24.69 -16.69
N GLU A 77 -8.01 24.78 -17.55
CA GLU A 77 -9.32 24.13 -17.33
C GLU A 77 -9.17 22.59 -17.24
N GLY A 78 -8.33 21.99 -18.08
CA GLY A 78 -8.00 20.55 -17.99
C GLY A 78 -7.35 20.19 -16.65
N THR A 79 -6.35 20.97 -16.23
CA THR A 79 -5.59 20.72 -14.99
C THR A 79 -6.46 20.90 -13.73
N GLU A 80 -7.34 21.91 -13.69
CA GLU A 80 -8.27 22.13 -12.58
C GLU A 80 -9.26 20.97 -12.40
N ASN A 81 -9.74 20.40 -13.51
CA ASN A 81 -10.62 19.23 -13.49
C ASN A 81 -9.92 17.97 -12.99
N GLU A 82 -8.67 17.73 -13.42
CA GLU A 82 -7.84 16.63 -12.94
C GLU A 82 -7.53 16.75 -11.44
N LEU A 83 -7.14 17.94 -10.98
CA LEU A 83 -6.88 18.21 -9.57
C LEU A 83 -8.12 17.97 -8.70
N SER A 84 -9.30 18.38 -9.18
CA SER A 84 -10.57 18.16 -8.49
C SER A 84 -10.91 16.68 -8.38
N ARG A 85 -10.68 15.91 -9.46
CA ARG A 85 -10.84 14.44 -9.46
C ARG A 85 -9.86 13.75 -8.51
N GLN A 86 -8.59 14.16 -8.52
CA GLN A 86 -7.59 13.62 -7.61
C GLN A 86 -7.98 13.86 -6.15
N LYS A 87 -8.41 15.09 -5.82
CA LYS A 87 -8.86 15.43 -4.46
C LYS A 87 -10.03 14.56 -4.00
N TYR A 88 -10.99 14.28 -4.88
CA TYR A 88 -12.10 13.38 -4.56
C TYR A 88 -11.60 11.94 -4.31
N ALA A 89 -10.72 11.43 -5.16
CA ALA A 89 -10.12 10.10 -4.98
C ALA A 89 -9.33 9.98 -3.67
N GLU A 90 -8.61 11.03 -3.28
CA GLU A 90 -7.90 11.08 -1.99
C GLU A 90 -8.87 11.04 -0.79
N GLN A 91 -10.00 11.75 -0.88
CA GLN A 91 -11.04 11.72 0.16
C GLN A 91 -11.70 10.35 0.29
N GLU A 92 -12.02 9.70 -0.82
CA GLU A 92 -12.58 8.34 -0.82
C GLU A 92 -11.58 7.33 -0.27
N LEU A 93 -10.30 7.46 -0.62
CA LEU A 93 -9.24 6.60 -0.09
C LEU A 93 -9.11 6.74 1.43
N GLU A 94 -9.22 7.96 1.97
CA GLU A 94 -9.18 8.18 3.41
C GLU A 94 -10.40 7.58 4.12
N GLN A 95 -11.59 7.69 3.53
CA GLN A 95 -12.78 7.02 4.05
C GLN A 95 -12.61 5.50 4.08
N VAL A 96 -12.07 4.90 3.01
CA VAL A 96 -11.79 3.46 2.96
C VAL A 96 -10.75 3.06 4.02
N ARG A 97 -9.68 3.85 4.20
CA ARG A 97 -8.67 3.61 5.24
C ARG A 97 -9.27 3.67 6.64
N MET A 98 -10.14 4.63 6.91
CA MET A 98 -10.85 4.71 8.19
C MET A 98 -11.77 3.52 8.41
N ALA A 99 -12.54 3.13 7.39
CA ALA A 99 -13.41 1.95 7.46
C ALA A 99 -12.60 0.67 7.72
N LEU A 100 -11.46 0.51 7.05
CA LEU A 100 -10.55 -0.61 7.26
C LEU A 100 -10.00 -0.64 8.69
N ARG A 101 -9.48 0.49 9.20
CA ARG A 101 -8.99 0.58 10.59
C ARG A 101 -10.07 0.24 11.61
N ASN A 102 -11.31 0.67 11.36
CA ASN A 102 -12.43 0.35 12.24
C ASN A 102 -12.75 -1.15 12.22
N ALA A 103 -12.75 -1.77 11.04
CA ALA A 103 -12.96 -3.21 10.89
C ALA A 103 -11.83 -4.03 11.55
N GLU A 104 -10.58 -3.60 11.41
CA GLU A 104 -9.43 -4.21 12.08
C GLU A 104 -9.59 -4.13 13.61
N LYS A 105 -9.96 -2.96 14.14
CA LYS A 105 -10.19 -2.77 15.58
C LYS A 105 -11.35 -3.61 16.11
N GLU A 106 -12.43 -3.73 15.34
CA GLU A 106 -13.57 -4.58 15.68
C GLU A 106 -13.13 -6.06 15.70
N LEU A 107 -12.34 -6.50 14.71
CA LEU A 107 -11.77 -7.84 14.68
C LEU A 107 -10.83 -8.09 15.86
N GLU A 108 -9.97 -7.15 16.24
CA GLU A 108 -9.11 -7.23 17.43
C GLU A 108 -9.93 -7.33 18.72
N SER A 109 -11.03 -6.57 18.81
CA SER A 109 -11.92 -6.65 19.97
C SER A 109 -12.59 -8.02 20.08
N HIS A 110 -12.96 -8.62 18.95
CA HIS A 110 -13.56 -9.96 18.87
C HIS A 110 -12.53 -11.11 18.94
N SER A 111 -11.27 -10.87 18.58
CA SER A 111 -10.19 -11.86 18.62
C SER A 111 -9.54 -11.99 20.00
N SER A 112 -9.96 -11.17 20.98
CA SER A 112 -9.58 -11.31 22.38
C SER A 112 -10.29 -12.46 23.10
N TRP A 113 -10.42 -13.63 22.44
CA TRP A 113 -10.84 -14.84 23.15
C TRP A 113 -9.73 -15.24 24.12
N ALA A 114 -9.87 -14.81 25.36
CA ALA A 114 -9.13 -15.33 26.50
C ALA A 114 -9.98 -16.42 27.14
N ALA A 115 -9.38 -17.60 27.33
CA ALA A 115 -10.06 -18.71 27.98
C ALA A 115 -10.49 -18.28 29.41
N PRO A 116 -11.80 -18.35 29.77
CA PRO A 116 -12.27 -17.83 31.05
C PRO A 116 -11.62 -18.52 32.25
N GLY A 117 -11.35 -17.81 33.35
CA GLY A 117 -10.77 -18.42 34.55
C GLY A 117 -11.63 -19.53 35.17
N ALA A 118 -12.94 -19.54 34.94
CA ALA A 118 -13.81 -20.66 35.31
C ALA A 118 -13.48 -21.94 34.52
N LEU A 119 -13.12 -21.81 33.24
CA LEU A 119 -12.70 -22.93 32.39
C LEU A 119 -11.42 -23.57 32.92
N GLN A 120 -10.44 -22.76 33.36
CA GLN A 120 -9.22 -23.26 34.00
C GLN A 120 -9.54 -24.19 35.17
N LYS A 121 -10.43 -23.78 36.09
CA LYS A 121 -10.81 -24.58 37.26
C LYS A 121 -11.48 -25.90 36.87
N TRP A 122 -12.37 -25.88 35.86
CA TRP A 122 -13.02 -27.10 35.37
C TRP A 122 -12.05 -28.05 34.67
N LEU A 123 -11.08 -27.51 33.92
CA LEU A 123 -10.05 -28.32 33.29
C LEU A 123 -9.07 -28.90 34.31
N GLN A 124 -8.70 -28.16 35.36
CA GLN A 124 -7.91 -28.69 36.49
C GLN A 124 -8.62 -29.86 37.18
N LEU A 125 -9.91 -29.69 37.51
CA LEU A 125 -10.72 -30.78 38.10
C LEU A 125 -10.79 -31.99 37.15
N THR A 126 -10.97 -31.75 35.85
CA THR A 126 -11.04 -32.81 34.84
C THR A 126 -9.71 -33.56 34.74
N HIS A 127 -8.58 -32.84 34.72
CA HIS A 127 -7.25 -33.43 34.77
C HIS A 127 -7.05 -34.28 36.03
N GLU A 128 -7.43 -33.77 37.20
CA GLU A 128 -7.32 -34.50 38.47
C GLU A 128 -8.13 -35.81 38.47
N VAL A 129 -9.39 -35.76 38.03
CA VAL A 129 -10.24 -36.94 37.91
C VAL A 129 -9.62 -37.95 36.92
N GLU A 130 -9.12 -37.47 35.78
CA GLU A 130 -8.46 -38.33 34.80
C GLU A 130 -7.18 -38.99 35.36
N VAL A 131 -6.38 -38.25 36.15
CA VAL A 131 -5.21 -38.79 36.87
C VAL A 131 -5.62 -39.93 37.80
N GLN A 132 -6.71 -39.77 38.54
CA GLN A 132 -7.21 -40.82 39.44
C GLN A 132 -7.59 -42.09 38.67
N TYR A 133 -8.36 -41.96 37.58
CA TYR A 133 -8.72 -43.09 36.74
C TYR A 133 -7.51 -43.78 36.12
N TYR A 134 -6.55 -42.99 35.61
CA TYR A 134 -5.30 -43.52 35.08
C TYR A 134 -4.54 -44.33 36.14
N ASN A 135 -4.41 -43.80 37.35
CA ASN A 135 -3.69 -44.46 38.44
C ASN A 135 -4.34 -45.78 38.85
N VAL A 136 -5.67 -45.82 38.91
CA VAL A 136 -6.42 -47.07 39.17
C VAL A 136 -6.17 -48.09 38.05
N LYS A 137 -6.24 -47.67 36.78
CA LYS A 137 -5.97 -48.55 35.63
C LYS A 137 -4.53 -49.08 35.67
N LYS A 138 -3.56 -48.22 35.98
CA LYS A 138 -2.15 -48.56 36.14
C LYS A 138 -1.94 -49.59 37.25
N GLN A 139 -2.47 -49.35 38.45
CA GLN A 139 -2.36 -50.29 39.58
C GLN A 139 -2.97 -51.65 39.25
N ASN A 140 -4.10 -51.68 38.54
CA ASN A 140 -4.72 -52.92 38.11
C ASN A 140 -3.83 -53.69 37.11
N ALA A 141 -3.21 -53.00 36.15
CA ALA A 141 -2.27 -53.61 35.21
C ALA A 141 -1.02 -54.16 35.93
N GLU A 142 -0.48 -53.42 36.91
CA GLU A 142 0.65 -53.86 37.74
C GLU A 142 0.29 -55.09 38.58
N LYS A 143 -0.92 -55.14 39.14
CA LYS A 143 -1.44 -56.31 39.87
C LYS A 143 -1.61 -57.51 38.95
N GLN A 144 -2.13 -57.34 37.74
CA GLN A 144 -2.22 -58.42 36.75
C GLN A 144 -0.83 -58.97 36.40
N LEU A 145 0.16 -58.11 36.20
CA LEU A 145 1.54 -58.53 35.98
C LEU A 145 2.11 -59.33 37.15
N LEU A 146 1.88 -58.88 38.39
CA LEU A 146 2.33 -59.57 39.58
C LEU A 146 1.74 -60.99 39.65
N LEU A 147 0.42 -61.13 39.48
CA LEU A 147 -0.25 -62.43 39.49
C LEU A 147 0.24 -63.35 38.37
N ALA A 148 0.49 -62.82 37.18
CA ALA A 148 1.06 -63.59 36.07
C ALA A 148 2.47 -64.09 36.39
N LYS A 149 3.33 -63.25 36.99
CA LYS A 149 4.69 -63.61 37.43
C LYS A 149 4.66 -64.69 38.52
N GLU A 150 3.78 -64.55 39.50
CA GLU A 150 3.61 -65.55 40.56
C GLU A 150 3.13 -66.90 40.00
N GLY A 151 2.20 -66.88 39.04
CA GLY A 151 1.77 -68.07 38.32
C GLY A 151 2.93 -68.78 37.62
N ALA A 152 3.73 -68.04 36.87
CA ALA A 152 4.91 -68.56 36.16
C ALA A 152 5.94 -69.17 37.13
N GLU A 153 6.24 -68.50 38.25
CA GLU A 153 7.18 -69.02 39.24
C GLU A 153 6.64 -70.27 39.95
N LYS A 154 5.32 -70.38 40.18
CA LYS A 154 4.71 -71.62 40.70
C LYS A 154 4.87 -72.79 39.74
N ILE A 155 4.68 -72.59 38.43
CA ILE A 155 4.91 -73.62 37.41
C ILE A 155 6.38 -74.03 37.37
N LYS A 156 7.29 -73.06 37.37
CA LYS A 156 8.74 -73.29 37.39
C LYS A 156 9.19 -74.10 38.61
N LYS A 157 8.67 -73.78 39.81
CA LYS A 157 8.94 -74.53 41.04
C LYS A 157 8.40 -75.96 40.96
N LYS A 158 7.15 -76.15 40.51
CA LYS A 158 6.57 -77.50 40.34
C LYS A 158 7.37 -78.36 39.38
N ARG A 159 7.82 -77.79 38.25
CA ARG A 159 8.67 -78.49 37.26
C ARG A 159 10.00 -78.98 37.84
N ASN A 160 10.56 -78.27 38.82
CA ASN A 160 11.86 -78.59 39.43
C ASN A 160 11.77 -79.56 40.62
N THR A 161 10.57 -80.05 40.99
CA THR A 161 10.38 -81.01 42.09
C THR A 161 10.39 -82.46 41.59
N LEU A 162 10.84 -83.42 42.42
CA LEU A 162 11.15 -84.81 42.05
C LEU A 162 9.97 -85.64 41.46
N PHE A 163 8.72 -85.24 41.70
CA PHE A 163 7.50 -85.84 41.10
C PHE A 163 6.79 -84.90 40.10
N GLY A 164 7.42 -83.77 39.75
CA GLY A 164 6.80 -82.66 39.03
C GLY A 164 6.57 -82.88 37.54
N THR A 165 7.33 -83.77 36.89
CA THR A 165 7.19 -84.08 35.46
C THR A 165 5.87 -84.78 35.12
N PHE A 166 5.27 -85.51 36.07
CA PHE A 166 4.00 -86.20 35.84
C PHE A 166 2.76 -85.28 36.00
N HIS A 167 2.86 -84.22 36.80
CA HIS A 167 1.75 -83.27 37.05
C HIS A 167 1.74 -82.05 36.11
N VAL A 168 2.89 -81.63 35.60
CA VAL A 168 2.99 -80.49 34.65
C VAL A 168 2.47 -80.86 33.24
N ALA A 169 2.34 -82.16 32.92
CA ALA A 169 1.81 -82.66 31.65
C ALA A 169 0.29 -82.48 31.45
N HIS A 170 -0.45 -82.02 32.47
CA HIS A 170 -1.81 -81.53 32.28
C HIS A 170 -1.75 -80.08 31.77
N SER A 171 -1.72 -79.92 30.44
CA SER A 171 -1.43 -78.69 29.69
C SER A 171 -2.25 -77.45 30.05
N SER A 172 -3.44 -77.60 30.65
CA SER A 172 -4.36 -76.49 30.93
C SER A 172 -3.81 -75.41 31.88
N SER A 173 -2.90 -75.76 32.80
CA SER A 173 -2.33 -74.79 33.74
C SER A 173 -1.18 -73.96 33.15
N LEU A 174 -0.54 -74.44 32.09
CA LEU A 174 0.53 -73.71 31.40
C LEU A 174 -0.09 -72.69 30.45
N ASP A 175 -1.10 -73.10 29.69
CA ASP A 175 -1.86 -72.24 28.77
C ASP A 175 -2.54 -71.09 29.53
N ASP A 176 -3.13 -71.33 30.70
CA ASP A 176 -3.74 -70.28 31.56
C ASP A 176 -2.70 -69.25 32.06
N VAL A 177 -1.51 -69.69 32.43
CA VAL A 177 -0.43 -68.79 32.87
C VAL A 177 0.10 -67.97 31.70
N ASP A 178 0.29 -68.59 30.53
CA ASP A 178 0.73 -67.89 29.32
C ASP A 178 -0.29 -66.85 28.85
N HIS A 179 -1.59 -67.19 28.87
CA HIS A 179 -2.66 -66.23 28.63
C HIS A 179 -2.61 -65.05 29.61
N LYS A 180 -2.47 -65.31 30.92
CA LYS A 180 -2.35 -64.25 31.94
C LYS A 180 -1.13 -63.35 31.71
N ILE A 181 0.00 -63.90 31.26
CA ILE A 181 1.20 -63.11 30.92
C ILE A 181 0.92 -62.21 29.72
N LEU A 182 0.30 -62.73 28.67
CA LEU A 182 -0.05 -61.96 27.47
C LEU A 182 -1.01 -60.83 27.80
N THR A 183 -2.09 -61.11 28.55
CA THR A 183 -3.07 -60.11 28.97
C THR A 183 -2.42 -59.04 29.86
N ALA A 184 -1.55 -59.42 30.80
CA ALA A 184 -0.85 -58.45 31.65
C ALA A 184 0.09 -57.54 30.83
N LYS A 185 0.82 -58.09 29.85
CA LYS A 185 1.67 -57.29 28.94
C LYS A 185 0.84 -56.32 28.11
N GLN A 186 -0.30 -56.76 27.59
CA GLN A 186 -1.22 -55.90 26.85
C GLN A 186 -1.75 -54.76 27.73
N ALA A 187 -2.21 -55.06 28.95
CA ALA A 187 -2.70 -54.06 29.89
C ALA A 187 -1.64 -52.99 30.22
N LEU A 188 -0.37 -53.38 30.39
CA LEU A 188 0.73 -52.43 30.60
C LEU A 188 1.03 -51.58 29.36
N SER A 189 0.96 -52.17 28.17
CA SER A 189 1.11 -51.44 26.91
C SER A 189 0.03 -50.37 26.77
N GLU A 190 -1.23 -50.72 27.07
CA GLU A 190 -2.34 -49.76 27.06
C GLU A 190 -2.15 -48.63 28.06
N VAL A 191 -1.72 -48.92 29.29
CA VAL A 191 -1.43 -47.90 30.30
C VAL A 191 -0.28 -47.00 29.86
N THR A 192 0.72 -47.54 29.17
CA THR A 192 1.83 -46.75 28.63
C THR A 192 1.37 -45.83 27.49
N ALA A 193 0.56 -46.34 26.56
CA ALA A 193 -0.01 -45.56 25.48
C ALA A 193 -0.93 -44.44 26.01
N ALA A 194 -1.80 -44.76 26.97
CA ALA A 194 -2.68 -43.81 27.62
C ALA A 194 -1.91 -42.69 28.35
N LEU A 195 -0.77 -43.01 28.98
CA LEU A 195 0.05 -41.98 29.62
C LEU A 195 0.63 -41.00 28.60
N ARG A 196 1.17 -41.50 27.49
CA ARG A 196 1.76 -40.67 26.43
C ARG A 196 0.72 -39.75 25.81
N GLU A 197 -0.45 -40.31 25.48
CA GLU A 197 -1.56 -39.54 24.94
C GLU A 197 -1.98 -38.44 25.92
N ARG A 198 -2.20 -38.79 27.19
CA ARG A 198 -2.67 -37.86 28.21
C ARG A 198 -1.69 -36.70 28.41
N LEU A 199 -0.39 -36.98 28.52
CA LEU A 199 0.63 -35.94 28.65
C LEU A 199 0.64 -35.00 27.45
N HIS A 200 0.57 -35.56 26.24
CA HIS A 200 0.54 -34.77 25.02
C HIS A 200 -0.73 -33.91 24.91
N ARG A 201 -1.91 -34.49 25.15
CA ARG A 201 -3.18 -33.78 25.08
C ARG A 201 -3.24 -32.63 26.09
N TRP A 202 -2.86 -32.87 27.35
CA TRP A 202 -2.89 -31.80 28.36
C TRP A 202 -1.90 -30.68 28.04
N GLN A 203 -0.72 -31.00 27.49
CA GLN A 203 0.21 -29.98 27.00
C GLN A 203 -0.41 -29.11 25.89
N GLN A 204 -1.14 -29.71 24.94
CA GLN A 204 -1.83 -28.96 23.88
C GLN A 204 -2.98 -28.11 24.43
N ILE A 205 -3.74 -28.63 25.39
CA ILE A 205 -4.84 -27.88 26.02
C ILE A 205 -4.28 -26.66 26.77
N GLU A 206 -3.19 -26.81 27.53
CA GLU A 206 -2.53 -25.68 28.21
C GLU A 206 -2.04 -24.62 27.21
N LEU A 207 -1.45 -25.04 26.09
CA LEU A 207 -1.00 -24.12 25.02
C LEU A 207 -2.15 -23.34 24.40
N LEU A 208 -3.28 -24.00 24.13
CA LEU A 208 -4.46 -23.38 23.51
C LEU A 208 -5.24 -22.47 24.45
N CYS A 209 -5.20 -22.76 25.75
CA CYS A 209 -5.94 -22.01 26.75
C CYS A 209 -5.09 -20.92 27.45
N ASP A 210 -3.78 -20.93 27.24
CA ASP A 210 -2.81 -19.99 27.85
C ASP A 210 -2.87 -19.93 29.39
N PHE A 211 -3.07 -21.09 30.04
CA PHE A 211 -2.98 -21.23 31.49
C PHE A 211 -2.52 -22.61 31.93
N GLN A 212 -2.01 -22.70 33.16
CA GLN A 212 -1.54 -23.95 33.76
C GLN A 212 -2.71 -24.79 34.30
N ILE A 213 -2.70 -26.09 33.98
CA ILE A 213 -3.69 -27.08 34.36
C ILE A 213 -3.03 -28.22 35.15
N VAL A 214 -1.92 -28.77 34.65
CA VAL A 214 -1.22 -29.91 35.26
C VAL A 214 -0.58 -29.51 36.58
N VAL A 215 -0.02 -28.30 36.64
CA VAL A 215 0.48 -27.69 37.86
C VAL A 215 -0.68 -26.92 38.50
N ASN A 216 -1.37 -27.55 39.44
CA ASN A 216 -2.41 -26.91 40.24
C ASN A 216 -1.85 -26.54 41.62
N PRO A 217 -1.33 -25.31 41.83
CA PRO A 217 -0.84 -24.87 43.13
C PRO A 217 -1.96 -24.72 44.18
N GLY A 218 -3.21 -24.97 43.82
CA GLY A 218 -4.39 -24.66 44.61
C GLY A 218 -4.76 -23.18 44.52
N ILE A 219 -5.93 -22.83 45.03
CA ILE A 219 -6.33 -21.44 45.22
C ILE A 219 -5.47 -20.89 46.37
N PRO A 220 -4.69 -19.80 46.18
CA PRO A 220 -4.12 -19.09 47.31
C PRO A 220 -5.27 -18.68 48.22
N THR A 221 -5.31 -19.24 49.42
CA THR A 221 -6.32 -18.86 50.41
C THR A 221 -6.13 -17.36 50.70
N LEU A 222 -7.21 -16.59 50.47
CA LEU A 222 -7.29 -15.17 50.85
C LEU A 222 -7.16 -15.01 52.36
#